data_AF-U6DAB4-F1
#
_entry.id   AF-U6DAB4-F1
#
_cell.length_a   1.000
_cell.length_b   1.000
_cell.length_c   1.000
_cell.angle_alpha   90.00
_cell.angle_beta   90.00
_cell.angle_gamma   90.00
#
_symmetry.space_group_name_H-M   'P 1'
#
loop_
_entity.id
_entity.type
_entity.pdbx_description
1 polymer ?
#
loop_
_entity_poly.entity_id
_entity_poly.type
_entity_poly.pdbx_seq_one_letter_code
_entity_poly.pdbx_strand_id
1 'polypeptide(L)'
;DDASERDFLKLTLENYVKNLEVPVKIIRMEERSGLIRARLRGAAASKGQVITFLDAHCECTLGWLEPLLARIKEDRKTVVCPIIDVISDDTFEYMAGSDMTYGGFNWKLNFRWYPVPQREMDRRKGDRTLPVRTPTMAGGLFSIDRNYFEEIGTYDAGMDIWGGENLEMSFRIWQCGGSLEIVTCSHVGHVFRKATPYTFPGGTGHVINKNNRRLAEVWMDEFKDFFYIISPGVVKVDYGDVSVRKTLRENLKCKPFSWYLENIYPDSQIPRRYYSLGEIRNVETNQCLDNMGRKENEKVGIFNCHGMGGNQVFSYTADKEIRTDDLCLDVSRLSGPVIMLKCHHMRGNQLWEYDPERLTLRHVNSNQCLDEPSEDDKMVPTMQDCSGSRSQQWLLRNMTLGA
;
A
#
# COMPACT_ATOMS: atom_id res chain seq x y z
N ASP A 1 19.12 17.79 8.63
CA ASP A 1 18.31 18.96 8.27
C ASP A 1 18.30 19.10 6.76
N ASP A 2 17.14 18.87 6.17
CA ASP A 2 16.89 18.92 4.73
C ASP A 2 16.52 20.35 4.28
N ALA A 3 17.46 21.27 4.48
CA ALA A 3 17.34 22.70 4.15
C ALA A 3 16.12 23.41 4.81
N SER A 4 15.98 23.30 6.13
CA SER A 4 14.91 24.01 6.86
C SER A 4 15.09 25.54 6.84
N GLU A 5 14.00 26.27 6.60
CA GLU A 5 14.01 27.73 6.55
C GLU A 5 13.79 28.41 7.91
N ARG A 6 13.16 27.71 8.87
CA ARG A 6 12.80 28.28 10.18
C ARG A 6 14.03 28.58 11.03
N ASP A 7 14.16 29.82 11.49
CA ASP A 7 15.37 30.30 12.17
C ASP A 7 15.74 29.55 13.45
N PHE A 8 14.74 29.13 14.22
CA PHE A 8 14.98 28.35 15.46
C PHE A 8 15.61 26.98 15.19
N LEU A 9 15.54 26.46 13.96
CA LEU A 9 16.20 25.21 13.57
C LEU A 9 17.67 25.41 13.16
N LYS A 10 18.16 26.65 13.05
CA LYS A 10 19.54 26.97 12.62
C LYS A 10 20.49 27.01 13.82
N LEU A 11 21.11 28.17 14.08
CA LEU A 11 22.11 28.35 15.14
C LEU A 11 21.56 28.06 16.54
N THR A 12 20.29 28.41 16.80
CA THR A 12 19.64 28.16 18.10
C THR A 12 19.62 26.67 18.44
N LEU A 13 19.21 25.82 17.49
CA LEU A 13 19.20 24.37 17.67
C LEU A 13 20.62 23.81 17.83
N GLU A 14 21.59 24.30 17.04
CA GLU A 14 23.00 23.87 17.14
C GLU A 14 23.61 24.18 18.51
N ASN A 15 23.32 25.34 19.07
CA ASN A 15 23.80 25.72 20.39
C ASN A 15 23.12 24.90 21.49
N TYR A 16 21.84 24.57 21.32
CA TYR A 16 21.13 23.71 22.27
C TYR A 16 21.70 22.29 22.30
N VAL A 17 21.84 21.63 21.13
CA VAL A 17 22.26 20.21 21.08
C VAL A 17 23.70 19.97 21.54
N LYS A 18 24.58 20.98 21.46
CA LYS A 18 25.96 20.91 21.96
C LYS A 18 26.05 20.69 23.48
N ASN A 19 25.00 21.05 24.21
CA ASN A 19 24.95 20.98 25.67
C ASN A 19 24.26 19.72 26.19
N LEU A 20 23.83 18.80 25.30
CA LEU A 20 23.20 17.55 25.71
C LEU A 20 24.26 16.56 26.21
N GLU A 21 23.91 15.78 27.24
CA GLU A 21 24.79 14.75 27.81
C GLU A 21 25.14 13.66 26.79
N VAL A 22 24.16 13.30 25.96
CA VAL A 22 24.36 12.38 24.83
C VAL A 22 24.83 13.19 23.62
N PRO A 23 25.96 12.82 22.98
CA PRO A 23 26.46 13.52 21.81
C PRO A 23 25.44 13.51 20.65
N VAL A 24 24.89 14.68 20.32
CA VAL A 24 23.97 14.86 19.20
C VAL A 24 24.64 15.67 18.11
N LYS A 25 24.61 15.15 16.87
CA LYS A 25 25.18 15.81 15.69
C LYS A 25 24.08 16.22 14.71
N ILE A 26 24.07 17.50 14.34
CA ILE A 26 23.24 18.01 13.25
C ILE A 26 24.05 17.99 11.96
N ILE A 27 23.47 17.41 10.91
CA ILE A 27 24.02 17.44 9.55
C ILE A 27 23.08 18.27 8.69
N ARG A 28 23.63 19.32 8.05
CA ARG A 28 22.91 20.22 7.15
C ARG A 28 23.07 19.76 5.71
N MET A 29 22.01 19.86 4.93
CA MET A 29 22.03 19.72 3.47
C MET A 29 22.06 21.11 2.83
N GLU A 30 22.77 21.25 1.71
CA GLU A 30 22.91 22.52 0.99
C GLU A 30 21.60 22.93 0.29
N GLU A 31 20.84 21.95 -0.19
CA GLU A 31 19.56 22.14 -0.87
C GLU A 31 18.52 21.12 -0.39
N ARG A 32 17.25 21.48 -0.54
CA ARG A 32 16.13 20.60 -0.19
C ARG A 32 16.09 19.42 -1.13
N SER A 33 16.45 18.27 -0.62
CA SER A 33 16.69 17.04 -1.37
C SER A 33 15.65 15.94 -1.08
N GLY A 34 14.81 16.12 -0.07
CA GLY A 34 13.79 15.16 0.31
C GLY A 34 14.23 14.17 1.39
N LEU A 35 13.26 13.50 2.00
CA LEU A 35 13.50 12.59 3.13
C LEU A 35 14.46 11.47 2.77
N ILE A 36 14.39 10.97 1.53
CA ILE A 36 15.14 9.79 1.08
C ILE A 36 16.63 10.12 1.07
N ARG A 37 17.00 11.22 0.42
CA ARG A 37 18.39 11.69 0.35
C ARG A 37 18.89 12.17 1.72
N ALA A 38 18.04 12.78 2.54
CA ALA A 38 18.38 13.14 3.91
C ALA A 38 18.69 11.91 4.78
N ARG A 39 17.90 10.83 4.66
CA ARG A 39 18.17 9.55 5.34
C ARG A 39 19.46 8.91 4.85
N LEU A 40 19.72 8.92 3.55
CA LEU A 40 21.00 8.44 2.99
C LEU A 40 22.18 9.21 3.55
N ARG A 41 22.07 10.54 3.66
CA ARG A 41 23.12 11.39 4.24
C ARG A 41 23.35 11.08 5.72
N GLY A 42 22.29 10.84 6.48
CA GLY A 42 22.37 10.42 7.87
C GLY A 42 23.01 9.04 8.03
N ALA A 43 22.57 8.07 7.23
CA ALA A 43 23.10 6.70 7.22
C ALA A 43 24.61 6.67 6.92
N ALA A 44 25.06 7.41 5.91
CA ALA A 44 26.48 7.51 5.54
C ALA A 44 27.36 8.15 6.64
N ALA A 45 26.78 8.98 7.50
CA ALA A 45 27.49 9.59 8.63
C ALA A 45 27.42 8.77 9.92
N SER A 46 26.54 7.76 9.97
CA SER A 46 26.36 6.90 11.13
C SER A 46 27.57 5.97 11.34
N LYS A 47 27.87 5.65 12.60
CA LYS A 47 28.97 4.75 12.98
C LYS A 47 28.50 3.52 13.77
N GLY A 48 27.21 3.45 14.10
CA GLY A 48 26.63 2.34 14.83
C GLY A 48 26.57 1.06 13.99
N GLN A 49 26.47 -0.09 14.66
CA GLN A 49 26.26 -1.38 13.99
C GLN A 49 24.83 -1.47 13.41
N VAL A 50 23.87 -0.84 14.08
CA VAL A 50 22.47 -0.73 13.66
C VAL A 50 22.14 0.73 13.42
N ILE A 51 21.40 1.02 12.35
CA ILE A 51 20.79 2.32 12.11
C ILE A 51 19.33 2.22 12.51
N THR A 52 18.88 3.10 13.40
CA THR A 52 17.47 3.28 13.75
C THR A 52 16.99 4.62 13.21
N PHE A 53 16.02 4.57 12.30
CA PHE A 53 15.36 5.75 11.75
C PHE A 53 14.14 6.08 12.59
N LEU A 54 13.98 7.36 12.92
CA LEU A 54 12.80 7.93 13.57
C LEU A 54 12.41 9.21 12.84
N ASP A 55 11.11 9.49 12.79
CA ASP A 55 10.63 10.80 12.36
C ASP A 55 10.80 11.83 13.48
N ALA A 56 10.89 13.11 13.11
CA ALA A 56 11.22 14.20 14.05
C ALA A 56 10.08 14.56 15.04
N HIS A 57 9.03 13.76 15.11
CA HIS A 57 7.82 13.99 15.91
C HIS A 57 7.32 12.66 16.47
N CYS A 58 8.23 11.99 17.18
CA CYS A 58 8.01 10.72 17.85
C CYS A 58 8.34 10.81 19.34
N GLU A 59 7.68 9.98 20.15
CA GLU A 59 8.01 9.74 21.56
C GLU A 59 8.22 8.24 21.78
N CYS A 60 9.36 7.87 22.34
CA CYS A 60 9.73 6.47 22.52
C CYS A 60 9.34 5.98 23.93
N THR A 61 8.74 4.80 24.01
CA THR A 61 8.38 4.18 25.30
C THR A 61 9.61 3.61 26.03
N LEU A 62 9.46 3.31 27.33
CA LEU A 62 10.49 2.60 28.08
C LEU A 62 10.75 1.21 27.47
N GLY A 63 12.01 0.85 27.27
CA GLY A 63 12.40 -0.46 26.74
C GLY A 63 12.13 -0.66 25.24
N TRP A 64 11.88 0.41 24.48
CA TRP A 64 11.51 0.30 23.06
C TRP A 64 12.66 -0.23 22.18
N LEU A 65 13.92 0.01 22.53
CA LEU A 65 15.05 -0.21 21.61
C LEU A 65 15.61 -1.63 21.72
N GLU A 66 15.72 -2.15 22.94
CA GLU A 66 16.27 -3.46 23.28
C GLU A 66 15.66 -4.61 22.47
N PRO A 67 14.32 -4.75 22.34
CA PRO A 67 13.72 -5.83 21.56
C PRO A 67 13.98 -5.70 20.06
N LEU A 68 14.13 -4.47 19.53
CA LEU A 68 14.52 -4.26 18.13
C LEU A 68 15.95 -4.75 17.88
N LEU A 69 16.89 -4.34 18.73
CA LEU A 69 18.30 -4.71 18.62
C LEU A 69 18.52 -6.21 18.85
N ALA A 70 17.81 -6.80 19.81
CA ALA A 70 17.86 -8.25 20.07
C ALA A 70 17.46 -9.04 18.83
N ARG A 71 16.40 -8.61 18.13
CA ARG A 71 15.92 -9.31 16.93
C ARG A 71 16.90 -9.22 15.76
N ILE A 72 17.52 -8.05 15.54
CA ILE A 72 18.58 -7.89 14.52
C ILE A 72 19.82 -8.74 14.85
N LYS A 73 20.13 -8.90 16.14
CA LYS A 73 21.27 -9.73 16.57
C LYS A 73 21.06 -11.22 16.26
N GLU A 74 19.82 -11.71 16.33
CA GLU A 74 19.48 -13.10 15.97
C GLU A 74 19.67 -13.36 14.48
N ASP A 75 19.24 -12.42 13.63
CA ASP A 75 19.47 -12.46 12.19
C ASP A 75 19.66 -11.05 11.63
N ARG A 76 20.90 -10.78 11.20
CA ARG A 76 21.35 -9.49 10.65
C ARG A 76 20.52 -9.02 9.44
N LYS A 77 19.89 -9.94 8.72
CA LYS A 77 19.05 -9.63 7.55
C LYS A 77 17.59 -9.32 7.91
N THR A 78 17.25 -9.29 9.20
CA THR A 78 15.94 -8.89 9.69
C THR A 78 15.89 -7.37 9.85
N VAL A 79 14.93 -6.74 9.19
CA VAL A 79 14.58 -5.33 9.37
C VAL A 79 13.38 -5.27 10.29
N VAL A 80 13.48 -4.46 11.35
CA VAL A 80 12.46 -4.44 12.40
C VAL A 80 11.82 -3.06 12.57
N CYS A 81 10.50 -3.05 12.73
CA CYS A 81 9.70 -1.88 13.04
C CYS A 81 9.15 -1.99 14.47
N PRO A 82 9.04 -0.88 15.21
CA PRO A 82 8.21 -0.85 16.40
C PRO A 82 6.72 -0.89 16.01
N ILE A 83 5.85 -1.19 16.98
CA ILE A 83 4.46 -0.74 16.91
C ILE A 83 4.47 0.79 16.96
N ILE A 84 3.79 1.39 15.99
CA ILE A 84 3.63 2.84 15.90
C ILE A 84 2.35 3.23 16.61
N ASP A 85 2.50 3.84 17.77
CA ASP A 85 1.39 4.36 18.56
C ASP A 85 0.97 5.75 18.03
N VAL A 86 -0.26 6.15 18.29
CA VAL A 86 -0.80 7.43 17.81
C VAL A 86 -0.62 8.48 18.88
N ILE A 87 0.04 9.59 18.54
CA ILE A 87 0.00 10.82 19.32
C ILE A 87 -0.96 11.78 18.58
N SER A 88 -2.00 12.25 19.26
CA SER A 88 -2.96 13.19 18.68
C SER A 88 -2.29 14.52 18.31
N ASP A 89 -2.49 15.02 17.08
CA ASP A 89 -1.99 16.33 16.68
C ASP A 89 -2.74 17.50 17.33
N ASP A 90 -3.95 17.24 17.83
CA ASP A 90 -4.80 18.24 18.50
C ASP A 90 -4.53 18.30 20.03
N THR A 91 -4.43 17.15 20.70
CA THR A 91 -4.38 17.06 22.18
C THR A 91 -3.06 16.54 22.74
N PHE A 92 -2.19 15.99 21.90
CA PHE A 92 -0.99 15.23 22.31
C PHE A 92 -1.29 13.99 23.19
N GLU A 93 -2.54 13.51 23.23
CA GLU A 93 -2.87 12.25 23.88
C GLU A 93 -2.14 11.08 23.21
N TYR A 94 -1.54 10.22 24.03
CA TYR A 94 -0.85 9.00 23.61
C TYR A 94 -1.84 7.83 23.58
N MET A 95 -2.11 7.30 22.40
CA MET A 95 -3.00 6.15 22.18
C MET A 95 -2.19 4.96 21.66
N ALA A 96 -2.16 3.88 22.44
CA ALA A 96 -1.46 2.66 22.07
C ALA A 96 -2.01 2.08 20.75
N GLY A 97 -1.12 1.75 19.83
CA GLY A 97 -1.41 1.01 18.63
C GLY A 97 -1.71 -0.45 18.91
N SER A 98 -2.18 -1.15 17.89
CA SER A 98 -2.55 -2.56 17.98
C SER A 98 -1.41 -3.46 17.51
N ASP A 99 -1.14 -4.53 18.26
CA ASP A 99 -0.30 -5.66 17.85
C ASP A 99 -1.04 -6.65 16.92
N MET A 100 -2.30 -6.37 16.62
CA MET A 100 -3.16 -7.13 15.71
C MET A 100 -3.29 -6.47 14.34
N THR A 101 -2.43 -5.50 14.02
CA THR A 101 -2.29 -4.94 12.69
C THR A 101 -0.91 -5.21 12.09
N TYR A 102 -0.86 -5.31 10.77
CA TYR A 102 0.37 -5.41 10.00
C TYR A 102 0.29 -4.54 8.74
N GLY A 103 1.45 -4.21 8.18
CA GLY A 103 1.57 -3.35 7.01
C GLY A 103 1.38 -4.12 5.71
N GLY A 104 0.46 -3.64 4.88
CA GLY A 104 0.30 -4.08 3.50
C GLY A 104 0.25 -2.89 2.54
N PHE A 105 -0.20 -3.15 1.32
CA PHE A 105 -0.47 -2.12 0.34
C PHE A 105 -1.71 -2.48 -0.47
N ASN A 106 -2.41 -1.46 -0.97
CA ASN A 106 -3.41 -1.61 -2.02
C ASN A 106 -2.76 -1.46 -3.40
N TRP A 107 -3.46 -1.83 -4.47
CA TRP A 107 -2.81 -1.93 -5.78
C TRP A 107 -2.61 -0.60 -6.50
N LYS A 108 -3.12 0.49 -5.93
CA LYS A 108 -2.67 1.85 -6.24
C LYS A 108 -1.33 2.23 -5.57
N LEU A 109 -0.65 1.25 -4.99
CA LEU A 109 0.62 1.38 -4.27
C LEU A 109 0.56 2.36 -3.09
N ASN A 110 -0.57 2.37 -2.37
CA ASN A 110 -0.67 3.06 -1.09
C ASN A 110 -0.46 2.07 0.05
N PHE A 111 0.36 2.45 1.01
CA PHE A 111 0.48 1.72 2.26
C PHE A 111 -0.85 1.69 3.01
N ARG A 112 -1.18 0.54 3.61
CA ARG A 112 -2.39 0.33 4.40
C ARG A 112 -2.09 -0.55 5.60
N TRP A 113 -2.76 -0.27 6.72
CA TRP A 113 -2.82 -1.17 7.86
C TRP A 113 -3.96 -2.16 7.66
N TYR A 114 -3.66 -3.45 7.82
CA TYR A 114 -4.64 -4.52 7.77
C TYR A 114 -4.62 -5.32 9.08
N PRO A 115 -5.69 -6.05 9.42
CA PRO A 115 -5.65 -7.02 10.51
C PRO A 115 -4.63 -8.12 10.22
N VAL A 116 -3.94 -8.59 11.26
CA VAL A 116 -3.00 -9.72 11.15
C VAL A 116 -3.77 -10.97 10.67
N PRO A 117 -3.32 -11.64 9.60
CA PRO A 117 -4.03 -12.77 9.02
C PRO A 117 -3.90 -14.01 9.91
N GLN A 118 -4.89 -14.92 9.81
CA GLN A 118 -4.94 -16.14 10.64
C GLN A 118 -3.65 -16.97 10.55
N ARG A 119 -3.04 -17.09 9.36
CA ARG A 119 -1.77 -17.81 9.16
C ARG A 119 -0.64 -17.31 10.07
N GLU A 120 -0.61 -16.01 10.34
CA GLU A 120 0.44 -15.38 11.13
C GLU A 120 0.14 -15.52 12.62
N MET A 121 -1.15 -15.49 12.99
CA MET A 121 -1.61 -15.87 14.33
C MET A 121 -1.26 -17.33 14.65
N ASP A 122 -1.49 -18.25 13.71
CA ASP A 122 -1.18 -19.67 13.85
C ASP A 122 0.33 -19.90 14.00
N ARG A 123 1.16 -19.18 13.22
CA ARG A 123 2.63 -19.21 13.34
C ARG A 123 3.10 -18.83 14.74
N ARG A 124 2.47 -17.83 15.35
CA ARG A 124 2.78 -17.33 16.70
C ARG A 124 2.22 -18.22 17.81
N LYS A 125 1.29 -19.13 17.50
CA LYS A 125 0.67 -20.07 18.47
C LYS A 125 0.10 -19.37 19.72
N GLY A 126 -0.44 -18.17 19.55
CA GLY A 126 -1.00 -17.36 20.64
C GLY A 126 0.02 -16.53 21.43
N ASP A 127 1.33 -16.64 21.16
CA ASP A 127 2.34 -15.79 21.80
C ASP A 127 2.36 -14.39 21.16
N ARG A 128 1.78 -13.43 21.88
CA ARG A 128 1.68 -12.02 21.47
C ARG A 128 2.99 -11.23 21.63
N THR A 129 4.03 -11.81 22.20
CA THR A 129 5.36 -11.19 22.31
C THR A 129 6.25 -11.45 21.10
N LEU A 130 5.96 -12.50 20.32
CA LEU A 130 6.69 -12.80 19.10
C LEU A 130 6.46 -11.71 18.04
N PRO A 131 7.49 -11.31 17.26
CA PRO A 131 7.32 -10.37 16.17
C PRO A 131 6.30 -10.83 15.13
N VAL A 132 5.61 -9.88 14.49
CA VAL A 132 4.68 -10.11 13.38
C VAL A 132 5.44 -9.91 12.06
N ARG A 133 5.45 -10.91 11.18
CA ARG A 133 6.00 -10.76 9.83
C ARG A 133 5.08 -9.87 9.00
N THR A 134 5.61 -8.79 8.45
CA THR A 134 4.82 -7.77 7.75
C THR A 134 5.25 -7.65 6.28
N PRO A 135 4.31 -7.73 5.31
CA PRO A 135 4.60 -7.50 3.90
C PRO A 135 5.32 -6.18 3.63
N THR A 136 4.83 -5.11 4.26
CA THR A 136 5.37 -3.77 4.10
C THR A 136 5.51 -3.06 5.45
N MET A 137 6.29 -1.98 5.47
CA MET A 137 6.40 -1.06 6.59
C MET A 137 5.82 0.31 6.24
N ALA A 138 5.37 1.05 7.26
CA ALA A 138 5.01 2.46 7.10
C ALA A 138 6.21 3.30 6.64
N GLY A 139 7.43 2.90 7.03
CA GLY A 139 8.69 3.45 6.53
C GLY A 139 9.23 4.64 7.31
N GLY A 140 8.47 5.24 8.23
CA GLY A 140 8.93 6.28 9.15
C GLY A 140 9.97 5.77 10.15
N LEU A 141 9.62 4.67 10.81
CA LEU A 141 10.32 4.14 11.97
C LEU A 141 10.75 2.68 11.73
N PHE A 142 12.05 2.42 11.74
CA PHE A 142 12.60 1.06 11.64
C PHE A 142 14.06 1.02 12.07
N SER A 143 14.54 -0.17 12.43
CA SER A 143 15.95 -0.46 12.69
C SER A 143 16.48 -1.51 11.72
N ILE A 144 17.72 -1.33 11.27
CA ILE A 144 18.38 -2.21 10.31
C ILE A 144 19.88 -2.28 10.59
N ASP A 145 20.49 -3.46 10.42
CA ASP A 145 21.95 -3.57 10.43
C ASP A 145 22.57 -2.69 9.34
N ARG A 146 23.59 -1.90 9.70
CA ARG A 146 24.19 -0.91 8.79
C ARG A 146 24.80 -1.55 7.55
N ASN A 147 25.54 -2.65 7.73
CA ASN A 147 26.16 -3.35 6.62
C ASN A 147 25.10 -3.99 5.71
N TYR A 148 24.01 -4.51 6.29
CA TYR A 148 22.92 -5.09 5.52
C TYR A 148 22.20 -4.01 4.70
N PHE A 149 21.97 -2.83 5.28
CA PHE A 149 21.41 -1.67 4.58
C PHE A 149 22.27 -1.28 3.37
N GLU A 150 23.60 -1.29 3.50
CA GLU A 150 24.54 -1.03 2.39
C GLU A 150 24.53 -2.17 1.35
N GLU A 151 24.58 -3.42 1.79
CA GLU A 151 24.58 -4.63 0.94
C GLU A 151 23.35 -4.71 0.05
N ILE A 152 22.17 -4.39 0.57
CA ILE A 152 20.93 -4.37 -0.22
C ILE A 152 20.77 -3.08 -1.01
N GLY A 153 21.77 -2.18 -1.05
CA GLY A 153 21.78 -1.00 -1.91
C GLY A 153 20.99 0.20 -1.37
N THR A 154 20.94 0.37 -0.05
CA THR A 154 20.40 1.54 0.69
C THR A 154 19.00 1.98 0.24
N TYR A 155 18.75 3.24 -0.12
CA TYR A 155 17.52 3.68 -0.80
C TYR A 155 17.79 3.92 -2.29
N ASP A 156 16.75 3.87 -3.13
CA ASP A 156 16.83 4.38 -4.50
C ASP A 156 16.98 5.90 -4.49
N ALA A 157 18.19 6.40 -4.73
CA ALA A 157 18.50 7.84 -4.74
C ALA A 157 17.79 8.62 -5.86
N GLY A 158 17.24 7.93 -6.86
CA GLY A 158 16.44 8.52 -7.94
C GLY A 158 14.99 8.81 -7.55
N MET A 159 14.55 8.39 -6.37
CA MET A 159 13.26 8.80 -5.80
C MET A 159 13.35 10.21 -5.20
N ASP A 160 12.27 10.97 -5.34
CA ASP A 160 12.19 12.38 -4.94
C ASP A 160 11.29 12.58 -3.72
N ILE A 161 11.70 13.49 -2.83
CA ILE A 161 10.94 14.05 -1.70
C ILE A 161 10.35 13.01 -0.72
N TRP A 162 9.24 12.36 -1.09
CA TRP A 162 8.44 11.46 -0.25
C TRP A 162 7.54 10.56 -1.11
N GLY A 163 7.35 9.32 -0.69
CA GLY A 163 6.32 8.41 -1.21
C GLY A 163 6.93 7.26 -2.00
N GLY A 164 6.46 6.03 -1.72
CA GLY A 164 6.84 4.80 -2.42
C GLY A 164 8.13 4.14 -1.90
N GLU A 165 9.00 4.88 -1.19
CA GLU A 165 10.29 4.36 -0.72
C GLU A 165 10.14 3.26 0.33
N ASN A 166 9.08 3.33 1.13
CA ASN A 166 8.75 2.33 2.12
C ASN A 166 8.32 1.00 1.47
N LEU A 167 7.53 1.05 0.40
CA LEU A 167 7.13 -0.12 -0.39
C LEU A 167 8.32 -0.70 -1.15
N GLU A 168 9.12 0.14 -1.82
CA GLU A 168 10.32 -0.28 -2.55
C GLU A 168 11.28 -1.06 -1.65
N MET A 169 11.59 -0.52 -0.46
CA MET A 169 12.47 -1.19 0.48
C MET A 169 11.84 -2.50 0.98
N SER A 170 10.55 -2.50 1.30
CA SER A 170 9.84 -3.70 1.77
C SER A 170 9.92 -4.84 0.76
N PHE A 171 9.63 -4.54 -0.51
CA PHE A 171 9.70 -5.49 -1.62
C PHE A 171 11.11 -6.04 -1.79
N ARG A 172 12.11 -5.17 -1.76
CA ARG A 172 13.51 -5.54 -1.87
C ARG A 172 13.98 -6.41 -0.70
N ILE A 173 13.68 -6.05 0.55
CA ILE A 173 14.08 -6.83 1.73
C ILE A 173 13.59 -8.27 1.58
N TRP A 174 12.31 -8.46 1.28
CA TRP A 174 11.72 -9.79 1.15
C TRP A 174 12.23 -10.55 -0.08
N GLN A 175 12.22 -9.92 -1.25
CA GLN A 175 12.65 -10.59 -2.49
C GLN A 175 14.14 -10.96 -2.46
N CYS A 176 14.98 -10.18 -1.78
CA CYS A 176 16.43 -10.40 -1.73
C CYS A 176 16.90 -11.20 -0.50
N GLY A 177 15.98 -11.88 0.19
CA GLY A 177 16.30 -12.90 1.19
C GLY A 177 16.49 -12.40 2.63
N GLY A 178 16.01 -11.20 2.95
CA GLY A 178 15.81 -10.76 4.34
C GLY A 178 14.38 -10.96 4.82
N SER A 179 14.07 -10.38 5.97
CA SER A 179 12.75 -10.38 6.58
C SER A 179 12.38 -8.99 7.09
N LEU A 180 11.08 -8.69 7.12
CA LEU A 180 10.54 -7.45 7.67
C LEU A 180 9.52 -7.78 8.75
N GLU A 181 9.74 -7.25 9.96
CA GLU A 181 8.98 -7.67 11.13
C GLU A 181 8.57 -6.47 12.01
N ILE A 182 7.36 -6.53 12.58
CA ILE A 182 6.91 -5.61 13.63
C ILE A 182 7.18 -6.29 14.97
N VAL A 183 8.05 -5.70 15.78
CA VAL A 183 8.41 -6.23 17.09
C VAL A 183 7.41 -5.70 18.13
N THR A 184 6.53 -6.57 18.61
CA THR A 184 5.34 -6.16 19.38
C THR A 184 5.65 -5.66 20.79
N CYS A 185 6.84 -5.89 21.32
CA CYS A 185 7.29 -5.29 22.59
C CYS A 185 7.88 -3.89 22.43
N SER A 186 8.14 -3.44 21.20
CA SER A 186 8.71 -2.12 20.92
C SER A 186 7.60 -1.15 20.53
N HIS A 187 7.45 -0.06 21.28
CA HIS A 187 6.41 0.94 21.05
C HIS A 187 7.01 2.34 20.89
N VAL A 188 6.61 3.03 19.83
CA VAL A 188 6.99 4.42 19.57
C VAL A 188 5.77 5.20 19.12
N GLY A 189 5.39 6.23 19.88
CA GLY A 189 4.35 7.17 19.51
C GLY A 189 4.80 8.06 18.35
N HIS A 190 3.88 8.35 17.45
CA HIS A 190 4.10 9.21 16.29
C HIS A 190 2.92 10.20 16.15
N VAL A 191 3.22 11.47 15.93
CA VAL A 191 2.20 12.51 15.70
C VAL A 191 1.62 12.39 14.28
N PHE A 192 0.42 11.80 14.17
CA PHE A 192 -0.28 11.68 12.88
C PHE A 192 -1.00 12.97 12.53
N ARG A 193 -0.69 13.52 11.35
CA ARG A 193 -1.23 14.81 10.89
C ARG A 193 -2.36 14.60 9.90
N LYS A 194 -3.35 15.50 9.92
CA LYS A 194 -4.46 15.51 8.94
C LYS A 194 -4.03 15.85 7.51
N ALA A 195 -2.92 16.58 7.34
CA ALA A 195 -2.39 16.97 6.03
C ALA A 195 -0.86 17.05 6.03
N THR A 196 -0.25 16.85 4.85
CA THR A 196 1.20 17.02 4.65
C THR A 196 1.57 18.50 4.77
N PRO A 197 2.48 18.89 5.70
CA PRO A 197 2.79 20.28 6.01
C PRO A 197 3.85 20.91 5.06
N TYR A 198 4.24 20.22 3.99
CA TYR A 198 5.35 20.60 3.11
C TYR A 198 4.94 20.61 1.64
N THR A 199 5.69 21.37 0.85
CA THR A 199 5.47 21.53 -0.60
C THR A 199 6.13 20.41 -1.40
N PHE A 200 5.51 20.09 -2.53
CA PHE A 200 6.03 19.14 -3.52
C PHE A 200 6.37 19.91 -4.81
N PRO A 201 7.66 20.15 -5.13
CA PRO A 201 8.05 20.72 -6.41
C PRO A 201 7.49 19.86 -7.55
N GLY A 202 6.77 20.46 -8.50
CA GLY A 202 6.08 19.72 -9.57
C GLY A 202 4.74 19.05 -9.18
N GLY A 203 4.32 19.18 -7.92
CA GLY A 203 3.05 18.66 -7.41
C GLY A 203 3.14 17.24 -6.86
N THR A 204 2.34 16.96 -5.83
CA THR A 204 2.33 15.68 -5.09
C THR A 204 2.12 14.48 -6.02
N GLY A 205 1.18 14.60 -6.97
CA GLY A 205 0.88 13.53 -7.91
C GLY A 205 2.06 13.17 -8.82
N HIS A 206 2.80 14.17 -9.31
CA HIS A 206 3.98 13.90 -10.17
C HIS A 206 5.07 13.16 -9.40
N VAL A 207 5.43 13.65 -8.20
CA VAL A 207 6.47 13.05 -7.35
C VAL A 207 6.12 11.62 -6.94
N ILE A 208 4.91 11.40 -6.42
CA ILE A 208 4.49 10.06 -5.97
C ILE A 208 4.39 9.10 -7.16
N ASN A 209 3.82 9.54 -8.29
CA ASN A 209 3.73 8.69 -9.48
C ASN A 209 5.11 8.34 -10.04
N LYS A 210 6.06 9.27 -10.04
CA LYS A 210 7.45 9.01 -10.43
C LYS A 210 8.06 7.91 -9.55
N ASN A 211 8.01 8.06 -8.22
CA ASN A 211 8.59 7.09 -7.30
C ASN A 211 7.89 5.72 -7.39
N ASN A 212 6.57 5.70 -7.46
CA ASN A 212 5.78 4.48 -7.64
C ASN A 212 6.05 3.79 -8.98
N ARG A 213 6.36 4.55 -10.04
CA ARG A 213 6.76 3.96 -11.31
C ARG A 213 8.16 3.35 -11.22
N ARG A 214 9.11 4.03 -10.56
CA ARG A 214 10.47 3.48 -10.33
C ARG A 214 10.42 2.16 -9.57
N LEU A 215 9.65 2.07 -8.48
CA LEU A 215 9.53 0.83 -7.71
C LEU A 215 8.84 -0.27 -8.51
N ALA A 216 7.78 0.05 -9.27
CA ALA A 216 7.04 -0.92 -10.07
C ALA A 216 7.90 -1.52 -11.18
N GLU A 217 8.67 -0.67 -11.90
CA GLU A 217 9.57 -1.10 -12.97
C GLU A 217 10.71 -2.00 -12.53
N VAL A 218 11.10 -1.93 -11.25
CA VAL A 218 12.21 -2.73 -10.70
C VAL A 218 11.71 -3.98 -9.99
N TRP A 219 10.61 -3.90 -9.24
CA TRP A 219 10.27 -4.90 -8.22
C TRP A 219 8.96 -5.65 -8.43
N MET A 220 8.11 -5.24 -9.38
CA MET A 220 6.77 -5.81 -9.54
C MET A 220 6.59 -6.73 -10.75
N ASP A 221 7.62 -6.91 -11.59
CA ASP A 221 7.56 -7.77 -12.78
C ASP A 221 6.32 -7.49 -13.65
N GLU A 222 5.60 -8.52 -14.10
CA GLU A 222 4.35 -8.40 -14.85
C GLU A 222 3.20 -7.75 -14.06
N PHE A 223 3.26 -7.74 -12.72
CA PHE A 223 2.19 -7.18 -11.88
C PHE A 223 2.15 -5.65 -11.91
N LYS A 224 3.19 -4.99 -12.44
CA LYS A 224 3.16 -3.54 -12.68
C LYS A 224 2.07 -3.15 -13.68
N ASP A 225 1.72 -4.05 -14.60
CA ASP A 225 0.74 -3.76 -15.63
C ASP A 225 -0.65 -3.56 -15.03
N PHE A 226 -0.98 -4.34 -13.99
CA PHE A 226 -2.18 -4.13 -13.19
C PHE A 226 -2.20 -2.73 -12.60
N PHE A 227 -1.12 -2.32 -11.94
CA PHE A 227 -1.01 -1.00 -11.32
C PHE A 227 -1.21 0.12 -12.34
N TYR A 228 -0.62 0.00 -13.53
CA TYR A 228 -0.77 0.97 -14.61
C TYR A 228 -2.19 1.03 -15.17
N ILE A 229 -2.89 -0.10 -15.26
CA ILE A 229 -4.30 -0.16 -15.69
C ILE A 229 -5.20 0.59 -14.69
N ILE A 230 -5.03 0.37 -13.39
CA ILE A 230 -5.86 1.03 -12.37
C ILE A 230 -5.40 2.44 -12.00
N SER A 231 -4.18 2.82 -12.38
CA SER A 231 -3.58 4.14 -12.13
C SER A 231 -3.00 4.73 -13.43
N PRO A 232 -3.84 5.01 -14.44
CA PRO A 232 -3.39 5.42 -15.78
C PRO A 232 -2.55 6.71 -15.79
N GLY A 233 -2.74 7.59 -14.79
CA GLY A 233 -1.94 8.80 -14.64
C GLY A 233 -0.44 8.53 -14.39
N VAL A 234 -0.08 7.36 -13.88
CA VAL A 234 1.31 6.99 -13.59
C VAL A 234 2.12 6.78 -14.87
N VAL A 235 1.50 6.20 -15.90
CA VAL A 235 2.15 5.88 -17.18
C VAL A 235 2.62 7.13 -17.93
N LYS A 236 2.05 8.30 -17.60
CA LYS A 236 2.39 9.59 -18.23
C LYS A 236 3.61 10.27 -17.60
N VAL A 237 4.11 9.77 -16.47
CA VAL A 237 5.20 10.41 -15.71
C VAL A 237 6.53 9.77 -16.05
N ASP A 238 7.51 10.57 -16.49
CA ASP A 238 8.89 10.08 -16.64
C ASP A 238 9.46 9.69 -15.27
N TYR A 239 10.06 8.50 -15.23
CA TYR A 239 10.60 7.91 -14.01
C TYR A 239 12.13 7.87 -13.98
N GLY A 240 12.78 8.30 -15.07
CA GLY A 240 14.23 8.32 -15.22
C GLY A 240 14.85 6.91 -15.28
N ASP A 241 16.18 6.85 -15.16
CA ASP A 241 16.91 5.58 -15.25
C ASP A 241 16.79 4.75 -13.96
N VAL A 242 16.51 3.46 -14.12
CA VAL A 242 16.43 2.45 -13.06
C VAL A 242 17.41 1.29 -13.28
N SER A 243 18.33 1.39 -14.25
CA SER A 243 19.26 0.33 -14.62
C SER A 243 20.09 -0.16 -13.44
N VAL A 244 20.64 0.76 -12.63
CA VAL A 244 21.40 0.42 -11.41
C VAL A 244 20.56 -0.40 -10.42
N ARG A 245 19.26 -0.11 -10.31
CA ARG A 245 18.34 -0.82 -9.41
C ARG A 245 17.99 -2.21 -9.93
N LYS A 246 17.81 -2.35 -11.25
CA LYS A 246 17.61 -3.65 -11.92
C LYS A 246 18.84 -4.54 -11.79
N THR A 247 20.03 -4.01 -12.07
CA THR A 247 21.30 -4.74 -11.90
C THR A 247 21.54 -5.15 -10.44
N LEU A 248 21.18 -4.30 -9.47
CA LEU A 248 21.23 -4.69 -8.06
C LEU A 248 20.33 -5.90 -7.76
N ARG A 249 19.08 -5.88 -8.25
CA ARG A 249 18.13 -6.99 -8.10
C ARG A 249 18.67 -8.30 -8.69
N GLU A 250 19.27 -8.22 -9.88
CA GLU A 250 19.90 -9.36 -10.56
C GLU A 250 21.11 -9.90 -9.78
N ASN A 251 22.02 -9.02 -9.34
CA ASN A 251 23.23 -9.39 -8.61
C ASN A 251 22.93 -10.05 -7.27
N LEU A 252 21.91 -9.57 -6.56
CA LEU A 252 21.44 -10.15 -5.30
C LEU A 252 20.60 -11.43 -5.51
N LYS A 253 20.32 -11.81 -6.77
CA LYS A 253 19.50 -12.97 -7.14
C LYS A 253 18.15 -12.95 -6.45
N CYS A 254 17.52 -11.77 -6.42
CA CYS A 254 16.26 -11.59 -5.74
C CYS A 254 15.16 -12.39 -6.43
N LYS A 255 14.21 -12.88 -5.63
CA LYS A 255 13.06 -13.66 -6.08
C LYS A 255 12.08 -12.80 -6.88
N PRO A 256 11.26 -13.39 -7.77
CA PRO A 256 10.24 -12.66 -8.52
C PRO A 256 9.12 -12.15 -7.59
N PHE A 257 8.36 -11.17 -8.06
CA PHE A 257 7.24 -10.61 -7.32
C PHE A 257 6.10 -11.60 -7.14
N SER A 258 5.92 -12.54 -8.08
CA SER A 258 5.01 -13.69 -7.91
C SER A 258 5.33 -14.48 -6.64
N TRP A 259 6.60 -14.77 -6.38
CA TRP A 259 7.04 -15.41 -5.14
C TRP A 259 6.71 -14.56 -3.91
N TYR A 260 6.93 -13.24 -3.98
CA TYR A 260 6.61 -12.32 -2.88
C TYR A 260 5.11 -12.36 -2.55
N LEU A 261 4.25 -12.25 -3.56
CA LEU A 261 2.81 -12.37 -3.38
C LEU A 261 2.47 -13.74 -2.81
N GLU A 262 3.08 -14.82 -3.33
CA GLU A 262 2.86 -16.21 -2.94
C GLU A 262 3.17 -16.51 -1.47
N ASN A 263 4.32 -16.03 -1.00
CA ASN A 263 4.94 -16.48 0.24
C ASN A 263 4.86 -15.44 1.36
N ILE A 264 4.84 -14.15 1.01
CA ILE A 264 4.92 -13.05 1.98
C ILE A 264 3.57 -12.37 2.15
N TYR A 265 2.88 -12.08 1.04
CA TYR A 265 1.59 -11.39 1.06
C TYR A 265 0.45 -12.16 0.36
N PRO A 266 0.12 -13.38 0.82
CA PRO A 266 -1.02 -14.14 0.31
C PRO A 266 -2.38 -13.51 0.47
N ASP A 267 -2.50 -12.66 1.47
CA ASP A 267 -3.73 -11.94 1.79
C ASP A 267 -3.88 -10.66 0.94
N SER A 268 -2.96 -10.42 -0.01
CA SER A 268 -3.03 -9.30 -0.94
C SER A 268 -4.35 -9.32 -1.71
N GLN A 269 -4.94 -8.13 -1.86
CA GLN A 269 -6.25 -7.94 -2.46
C GLN A 269 -6.27 -8.15 -3.98
N ILE A 270 -5.12 -8.36 -4.64
CA ILE A 270 -5.17 -8.79 -6.05
C ILE A 270 -5.62 -10.24 -6.06
N PRO A 271 -6.59 -10.57 -6.92
CA PRO A 271 -6.81 -11.95 -7.26
C PRO A 271 -5.55 -12.49 -7.95
N ARG A 272 -4.72 -13.25 -7.21
CA ARG A 272 -3.65 -14.06 -7.84
C ARG A 272 -4.20 -14.93 -8.97
N ARG A 273 -5.51 -15.22 -8.91
CA ARG A 273 -6.32 -15.88 -9.92
C ARG A 273 -7.60 -15.07 -10.11
N TYR A 274 -7.74 -14.42 -11.25
CA TYR A 274 -8.97 -13.78 -11.69
C TYR A 274 -9.46 -14.42 -12.98
N TYR A 275 -10.77 -14.39 -13.19
CA TYR A 275 -11.40 -14.73 -14.46
C TYR A 275 -11.42 -13.53 -15.41
N SER A 276 -11.54 -12.32 -14.88
CA SER A 276 -11.51 -11.08 -15.66
C SER A 276 -10.89 -9.92 -14.87
N LEU A 277 -10.19 -9.03 -15.57
CA LEU A 277 -9.68 -7.76 -15.07
C LEU A 277 -9.86 -6.68 -16.14
N GLY A 278 -10.79 -5.76 -15.92
CA GLY A 278 -11.05 -4.67 -16.84
C GLY A 278 -12.47 -4.14 -16.70
N GLU A 279 -13.09 -3.80 -17.82
CA GLU A 279 -14.41 -3.17 -17.85
C GLU A 279 -15.51 -4.24 -17.68
N ILE A 280 -16.55 -3.88 -16.92
CA ILE A 280 -17.80 -4.63 -16.85
C ILE A 280 -18.86 -3.81 -17.57
N ARG A 281 -19.22 -4.22 -18.78
CA ARG A 281 -20.02 -3.43 -19.72
C ARG A 281 -21.42 -3.99 -19.91
N ASN A 282 -22.43 -3.18 -19.69
CA ASN A 282 -23.82 -3.53 -19.95
C ASN A 282 -24.10 -3.64 -21.47
N VAL A 283 -24.86 -4.66 -21.89
CA VAL A 283 -25.15 -4.95 -23.30
C VAL A 283 -26.25 -4.05 -23.88
N GLU A 284 -27.17 -3.55 -23.06
CA GLU A 284 -28.27 -2.69 -23.51
C GLU A 284 -27.81 -1.24 -23.62
N THR A 285 -27.31 -0.67 -22.53
CA THR A 285 -26.92 0.75 -22.46
C THR A 285 -25.55 1.04 -23.06
N ASN A 286 -24.72 0.00 -23.24
CA ASN A 286 -23.33 0.12 -23.67
C ASN A 286 -22.44 0.91 -22.68
N GLN A 287 -22.93 1.11 -21.44
CA GLN A 287 -22.25 1.76 -20.32
C GLN A 287 -21.51 0.74 -19.45
N CYS A 288 -20.54 1.21 -18.67
CA CYS A 288 -19.67 0.38 -17.84
C CYS A 288 -19.94 0.64 -16.37
N LEU A 289 -19.75 -0.38 -15.52
CA LEU A 289 -19.62 -0.16 -14.08
C LEU A 289 -18.46 0.82 -13.83
N ASP A 290 -18.69 1.74 -12.89
CA ASP A 290 -17.76 2.81 -12.56
C ASP A 290 -17.81 3.03 -11.04
N ASN A 291 -16.65 3.01 -10.37
CA ASN A 291 -16.60 3.31 -8.94
C ASN A 291 -16.80 4.82 -8.65
N MET A 292 -16.82 5.67 -9.68
CA MET A 292 -17.04 7.11 -9.64
C MET A 292 -16.04 7.88 -8.77
N GLY A 293 -14.91 7.27 -8.41
CA GLY A 293 -14.00 7.78 -7.39
C GLY A 293 -14.60 7.82 -5.97
N ARG A 294 -15.72 7.13 -5.76
CA ARG A 294 -16.41 7.02 -4.47
C ARG A 294 -15.66 6.10 -3.51
N LYS A 295 -15.95 6.24 -2.23
CA LYS A 295 -15.30 5.57 -1.10
C LYS A 295 -16.12 4.38 -0.61
N GLU A 296 -15.60 3.73 0.44
CA GLU A 296 -16.31 2.70 1.19
C GLU A 296 -17.70 3.20 1.62
N ASN A 297 -18.69 2.30 1.59
CA ASN A 297 -20.09 2.52 1.93
C ASN A 297 -20.86 3.45 0.96
N GLU A 298 -20.30 3.73 -0.21
CA GLU A 298 -20.99 4.42 -1.30
C GLU A 298 -21.42 3.44 -2.40
N LYS A 299 -22.46 3.82 -3.15
CA LYS A 299 -23.01 3.01 -4.25
C LYS A 299 -22.04 2.95 -5.42
N VAL A 300 -21.89 1.80 -6.06
CA VAL A 300 -21.25 1.72 -7.38
C VAL A 300 -22.13 2.46 -8.40
N GLY A 301 -21.53 3.03 -9.43
CA GLY A 301 -22.25 3.70 -10.51
C GLY A 301 -22.12 2.99 -11.84
N ILE A 302 -22.80 3.53 -12.84
CA ILE A 302 -22.49 3.30 -14.25
C ILE A 302 -22.11 4.60 -14.94
N PHE A 303 -21.26 4.51 -15.94
CA PHE A 303 -20.87 5.65 -16.77
C PHE A 303 -20.55 5.20 -18.19
N ASN A 304 -20.40 6.15 -19.12
CA ASN A 304 -19.96 5.83 -20.47
C ASN A 304 -18.59 5.13 -20.43
N CYS A 305 -18.51 3.96 -21.07
CA CYS A 305 -17.25 3.21 -21.16
C CYS A 305 -16.19 4.07 -21.85
N HIS A 306 -15.08 4.33 -21.19
CA HIS A 306 -14.05 5.24 -21.70
C HIS A 306 -12.72 4.55 -22.05
N GLY A 307 -12.49 3.27 -21.71
CA GLY A 307 -11.29 2.55 -22.12
C GLY A 307 -9.99 3.03 -21.47
N MET A 308 -10.08 3.90 -20.44
CA MET A 308 -8.91 4.56 -19.82
C MET A 308 -8.45 3.88 -18.53
N GLY A 309 -9.06 2.76 -18.16
CA GLY A 309 -8.79 2.08 -16.89
C GLY A 309 -9.32 2.87 -15.69
N GLY A 310 -8.53 2.94 -14.61
CA GLY A 310 -8.89 3.71 -13.42
C GLY A 310 -10.21 3.25 -12.77
N ASN A 311 -11.20 4.14 -12.77
CA ASN A 311 -12.47 3.93 -12.06
C ASN A 311 -13.39 2.85 -12.67
N GLN A 312 -13.14 2.47 -13.93
CA GLN A 312 -13.91 1.43 -14.65
C GLN A 312 -13.22 0.06 -14.64
N VAL A 313 -12.15 -0.10 -13.85
CA VAL A 313 -11.45 -1.38 -13.75
C VAL A 313 -11.97 -2.16 -12.56
N PHE A 314 -12.59 -3.29 -12.85
CA PHE A 314 -13.04 -4.26 -11.88
C PHE A 314 -12.36 -5.61 -12.14
N SER A 315 -12.13 -6.37 -11.08
CA SER A 315 -11.66 -7.74 -11.17
C SER A 315 -12.74 -8.72 -10.72
N TYR A 316 -13.00 -9.76 -11.52
CA TYR A 316 -13.82 -10.90 -11.11
C TYR A 316 -12.90 -12.04 -10.69
N THR A 317 -12.89 -12.34 -9.39
CA THR A 317 -11.87 -13.17 -8.75
C THR A 317 -12.23 -14.65 -8.76
N ALA A 318 -11.23 -15.53 -8.56
CA ALA A 318 -11.46 -16.97 -8.34
C ALA A 318 -12.33 -17.26 -7.11
N ASP A 319 -12.29 -16.38 -6.11
CA ASP A 319 -13.13 -16.42 -4.91
C ASP A 319 -14.56 -15.91 -5.15
N LYS A 320 -14.91 -15.64 -6.41
CA LYS A 320 -16.24 -15.20 -6.85
C LYS A 320 -16.63 -13.83 -6.28
N GLU A 321 -15.68 -12.92 -6.16
CA GLU A 321 -15.92 -11.52 -5.75
C GLU A 321 -15.71 -10.58 -6.94
N ILE A 322 -16.40 -9.43 -6.96
CA ILE A 322 -16.17 -8.35 -7.92
C ILE A 322 -15.50 -7.20 -7.17
N ARG A 323 -14.23 -6.93 -7.47
CA ARG A 323 -13.40 -5.97 -6.71
C ARG A 323 -13.02 -4.74 -7.52
N THR A 324 -12.97 -3.59 -6.85
CA THR A 324 -12.35 -2.34 -7.30
C THR A 324 -11.42 -1.84 -6.19
N ASP A 325 -10.11 -1.84 -6.45
CA ASP A 325 -9.09 -1.52 -5.43
C ASP A 325 -9.17 -2.44 -4.19
N ASP A 326 -9.44 -1.91 -3.00
CA ASP A 326 -9.63 -2.64 -1.74
C ASP A 326 -11.11 -2.86 -1.38
N LEU A 327 -12.02 -2.51 -2.29
CA LEU A 327 -13.47 -2.65 -2.12
C LEU A 327 -14.04 -3.77 -3.00
N CYS A 328 -15.06 -4.42 -2.47
CA CYS A 328 -15.85 -5.46 -3.11
C CYS A 328 -17.28 -4.93 -3.32
N LEU A 329 -17.91 -5.36 -4.42
CA LEU A 329 -19.34 -5.15 -4.62
C LEU A 329 -20.14 -6.01 -3.64
N ASP A 330 -21.02 -5.35 -2.91
CA ASP A 330 -21.78 -5.89 -1.79
C ASP A 330 -23.26 -5.58 -1.95
N VAL A 331 -24.10 -6.58 -1.66
CA VAL A 331 -25.57 -6.47 -1.70
C VAL A 331 -26.15 -6.81 -0.33
N SER A 332 -26.60 -5.77 0.38
CA SER A 332 -27.18 -5.90 1.72
C SER A 332 -28.71 -5.94 1.73
N ARG A 333 -29.39 -5.65 0.61
CA ARG A 333 -30.85 -5.59 0.51
C ARG A 333 -31.35 -6.25 -0.78
N LEU A 334 -32.43 -7.01 -0.67
CA LEU A 334 -33.16 -7.53 -1.84
C LEU A 334 -33.66 -6.37 -2.68
N SER A 335 -33.53 -6.50 -4.00
CA SER A 335 -33.84 -5.47 -4.98
C SER A 335 -33.21 -4.10 -4.69
N GLY A 336 -32.09 -4.10 -3.95
CA GLY A 336 -31.41 -2.90 -3.52
C GLY A 336 -30.31 -2.45 -4.47
N PRO A 337 -29.69 -1.29 -4.18
CA PRO A 337 -28.50 -0.85 -4.89
C PRO A 337 -27.29 -1.72 -4.52
N VAL A 338 -26.30 -1.76 -5.40
CA VAL A 338 -25.00 -2.36 -5.12
C VAL A 338 -24.08 -1.34 -4.45
N ILE A 339 -23.46 -1.72 -3.33
CA ILE A 339 -22.61 -0.85 -2.51
C ILE A 339 -21.17 -1.36 -2.57
N MET A 340 -20.19 -0.48 -2.44
CA MET A 340 -18.77 -0.84 -2.33
C MET A 340 -18.36 -0.89 -0.86
N LEU A 341 -17.99 -2.06 -0.36
CA LEU A 341 -17.51 -2.26 1.02
C LEU A 341 -16.14 -2.94 1.02
N LYS A 342 -15.41 -2.89 2.13
CA LYS A 342 -14.15 -3.66 2.25
C LYS A 342 -14.39 -5.13 1.95
N CYS A 343 -13.49 -5.70 1.16
CA CYS A 343 -13.47 -7.13 0.88
C CYS A 343 -13.19 -7.91 2.17
N HIS A 344 -14.17 -8.70 2.62
CA HIS A 344 -14.08 -9.42 3.89
C HIS A 344 -13.83 -10.93 3.71
N HIS A 345 -13.86 -11.46 2.49
CA HIS A 345 -13.58 -12.89 2.17
C HIS A 345 -14.50 -13.90 2.88
N MET A 346 -15.61 -13.43 3.47
CA MET A 346 -16.58 -14.28 4.18
C MET A 346 -17.71 -14.77 3.25
N ARG A 347 -17.59 -14.54 1.94
CA ARG A 347 -18.61 -14.86 0.93
C ARG A 347 -19.92 -14.11 1.23
N GLY A 348 -21.07 -14.79 1.15
CA GLY A 348 -22.38 -14.21 1.51
C GLY A 348 -22.78 -13.07 0.59
N ASN A 349 -22.88 -11.87 1.15
CA ASN A 349 -23.29 -10.63 0.47
C ASN A 349 -22.25 -10.06 -0.52
N GLN A 350 -21.05 -10.63 -0.58
CA GLN A 350 -20.01 -10.31 -1.57
C GLN A 350 -19.77 -11.44 -2.59
N LEU A 351 -20.62 -12.47 -2.61
CA LEU A 351 -20.44 -13.64 -3.47
C LEU A 351 -21.26 -13.54 -4.77
N TRP A 352 -20.56 -13.61 -5.90
CA TRP A 352 -21.09 -13.42 -7.26
C TRP A 352 -20.79 -14.59 -8.19
N GLU A 353 -21.77 -15.02 -8.97
CA GLU A 353 -21.58 -15.96 -10.06
C GLU A 353 -21.78 -15.29 -11.41
N TYR A 354 -20.75 -15.39 -12.25
CA TYR A 354 -20.85 -14.99 -13.64
C TYR A 354 -21.16 -16.19 -14.52
N ASP A 355 -22.24 -16.09 -15.29
CA ASP A 355 -22.58 -17.05 -16.35
C ASP A 355 -22.08 -16.48 -17.69
N PRO A 356 -21.05 -17.06 -18.33
CA PRO A 356 -20.49 -16.53 -19.57
C PRO A 356 -21.36 -16.80 -20.80
N GLU A 357 -22.32 -17.73 -20.73
CA GLU A 357 -23.26 -18.00 -21.83
C GLU A 357 -24.42 -17.00 -21.80
N ARG A 358 -24.94 -16.73 -20.60
CA ARG A 358 -26.04 -15.77 -20.39
C ARG A 358 -25.56 -14.34 -20.18
N LEU A 359 -24.27 -14.14 -19.96
CA LEU A 359 -23.64 -12.87 -19.58
C LEU A 359 -24.21 -12.28 -18.29
N THR A 360 -24.73 -13.09 -17.37
CA THR A 360 -25.40 -12.58 -16.15
C THR A 360 -24.48 -12.63 -14.94
N LEU A 361 -24.45 -11.54 -14.18
CA LEU A 361 -23.83 -11.47 -12.86
C LEU A 361 -24.90 -11.69 -11.79
N ARG A 362 -24.93 -12.89 -11.21
CA ARG A 362 -25.88 -13.29 -10.19
C ARG A 362 -25.28 -13.17 -8.79
N HIS A 363 -25.94 -12.43 -7.92
CA HIS A 363 -25.59 -12.40 -6.50
C HIS A 363 -26.11 -13.67 -5.82
N VAL A 364 -25.20 -14.46 -5.24
CA VAL A 364 -25.52 -15.83 -4.82
C VAL A 364 -26.52 -15.86 -3.66
N ASN A 365 -26.39 -14.93 -2.70
CA ASN A 365 -27.21 -14.94 -1.48
C ASN A 365 -28.67 -14.50 -1.74
N SER A 366 -28.88 -13.48 -2.58
CA SER A 366 -30.26 -13.04 -2.93
C SER A 366 -30.87 -13.81 -4.09
N ASN A 367 -30.05 -14.55 -4.85
CA ASN A 367 -30.44 -15.17 -6.12
C ASN A 367 -30.98 -14.19 -7.17
N GLN A 368 -30.59 -12.91 -7.06
CA GLN A 368 -30.93 -11.84 -7.99
C GLN A 368 -29.77 -11.54 -8.93
N CYS A 369 -30.06 -10.95 -10.07
CA CYS A 369 -29.09 -10.56 -11.08
C CYS A 369 -28.84 -9.06 -11.03
N LEU A 370 -27.60 -8.66 -11.33
CA LEU A 370 -27.24 -7.26 -11.53
C LEU A 370 -27.97 -6.74 -12.77
N ASP A 371 -28.73 -5.67 -12.60
CA ASP A 371 -29.50 -5.01 -13.65
C ASP A 371 -28.98 -3.59 -13.87
N GLU A 372 -29.33 -3.03 -15.02
CA GLU A 372 -29.09 -1.62 -15.30
C GLU A 372 -29.81 -0.72 -14.26
N PRO A 373 -29.46 0.57 -14.20
CA PRO A 373 -30.09 1.47 -13.27
C PRO A 373 -31.60 1.60 -13.51
N SER A 374 -32.36 1.60 -12.42
CA SER A 374 -33.80 1.86 -12.45
C SER A 374 -34.11 3.30 -12.86
N GLU A 375 -35.34 3.57 -13.29
CA GLU A 375 -35.79 4.94 -13.60
C GLU A 375 -35.65 5.94 -12.44
N ASP A 376 -35.70 5.46 -11.19
CA ASP A 376 -35.57 6.29 -9.99
C ASP A 376 -34.15 6.83 -9.76
N ASP A 377 -33.12 6.11 -10.20
CA ASP A 377 -31.71 6.49 -10.07
C ASP A 377 -30.93 5.99 -11.28
N LYS A 378 -30.84 6.83 -12.32
CA LYS A 378 -30.27 6.48 -13.63
C LYS A 378 -28.76 6.21 -13.63
N MET A 379 -28.10 6.33 -12.48
CA MET A 379 -26.65 6.13 -12.36
C MET A 379 -26.26 4.92 -11.55
N VAL A 380 -27.18 4.28 -10.84
CA VAL A 380 -26.84 3.21 -9.88
C VAL A 380 -27.47 1.89 -10.33
N PRO A 381 -26.66 0.86 -10.63
CA PRO A 381 -27.19 -0.45 -10.96
C PRO A 381 -27.86 -1.07 -9.74
N THR A 382 -28.89 -1.87 -9.98
CA THR A 382 -29.71 -2.46 -8.92
C THR A 382 -29.77 -3.97 -9.07
N MET A 383 -30.13 -4.66 -7.99
CA MET A 383 -30.45 -6.07 -8.06
C MET A 383 -31.89 -6.25 -8.50
N GLN A 384 -32.16 -7.20 -9.39
CA GLN A 384 -33.52 -7.57 -9.81
C GLN A 384 -33.63 -9.08 -9.98
N ASP A 385 -34.86 -9.58 -10.03
CA ASP A 385 -35.09 -10.98 -10.35
C ASP A 385 -34.50 -11.30 -11.73
N CYS A 386 -33.79 -12.44 -11.82
CA CYS A 386 -33.09 -12.82 -13.03
C CYS A 386 -34.09 -13.10 -14.16
N SER A 387 -34.13 -12.20 -15.15
CA SER A 387 -35.06 -12.25 -16.28
C SER A 387 -34.40 -12.70 -17.58
N GLY A 388 -33.07 -12.59 -17.67
CA GLY A 388 -32.31 -12.83 -18.91
C GLY A 388 -32.45 -11.71 -19.94
N SER A 389 -33.04 -10.56 -19.57
CA SER A 389 -33.09 -9.36 -20.40
C SER A 389 -31.69 -8.86 -20.76
N ARG A 390 -31.60 -8.08 -21.84
CA ARG A 390 -30.33 -7.42 -22.23
C ARG A 390 -29.82 -6.44 -21.16
N SER A 391 -30.72 -5.85 -20.37
CA SER A 391 -30.38 -4.97 -19.25
C SER A 391 -29.60 -5.69 -18.14
N GLN A 392 -29.75 -7.02 -18.01
CA GLN A 392 -29.03 -7.87 -17.05
C GLN A 392 -27.80 -8.57 -17.65
N GLN A 393 -27.47 -8.27 -18.91
CA GLN A 393 -26.32 -8.86 -19.60
C GLN A 393 -25.10 -7.94 -19.49
N TRP A 394 -24.01 -8.49 -18.96
CA TRP A 394 -22.76 -7.80 -18.67
C TRP A 394 -21.57 -8.52 -19.33
N LEU A 395 -20.87 -7.81 -20.21
CA LEU A 395 -19.63 -8.25 -20.83
C LEU A 395 -18.45 -7.92 -19.93
N LEU A 396 -17.74 -8.95 -19.49
CA LEU A 396 -16.46 -8.82 -18.80
C LEU A 396 -15.35 -8.69 -19.85
N ARG A 397 -14.80 -7.48 -20.02
CA ARG A 397 -13.77 -7.17 -21.01
C ARG A 397 -12.44 -6.95 -20.32
N ASN A 398 -11.50 -7.86 -20.57
CA ASN A 398 -10.14 -7.69 -20.07
C ASN A 398 -9.49 -6.44 -20.65
N MET A 399 -8.88 -5.64 -19.79
CA MET A 399 -8.06 -4.51 -20.19
C MET A 399 -6.61 -4.97 -20.24
N THR A 400 -5.98 -4.76 -21.39
CA THR A 400 -4.53 -4.91 -21.55
C THR A 400 -3.94 -3.54 -21.77
N LEU A 401 -2.78 -3.26 -21.20
CA LEU A 401 -1.98 -2.12 -21.67
C LEU A 401 -1.66 -2.38 -23.14
N GLY A 402 -1.98 -1.43 -24.01
CA GLY A 402 -1.83 -1.60 -25.45
C GLY A 402 -0.42 -2.07 -25.82
N ALA A 403 -0.37 -2.99 -26.79
CA ALA A 403 0.84 -3.43 -27.47
C ALA A 403 1.56 -2.29 -28.21
#